data_AF-A0A1G7QLD9-F1
#
_entry.id   AF-A0A1G7QLD9-F1
#
_cell.length_a   1.000
_cell.length_b   1.000
_cell.length_c   1.000
_cell.angle_alpha   90.00
_cell.angle_beta   90.00
_cell.angle_gamma   90.00
#
_symmetry.space_group_name_H-M   'P 1'
#
loop_
_entity.id
_entity.type
_entity.pdbx_description
1 polymer ?
#
loop_
_entity_poly.entity_id
_entity_poly.type
_entity_poly.pdbx_seq_one_letter_code
_entity_poly.pdbx_strand_id
1 'polypeptide(L)'
;MTHRHFAVVNHFHPHVRDPFLLLRQRGKGFERFTEDRDWVPAGRQWALGEPVEGTLLNHLLTSWTPRPVRTEHRFFAFLDENGEPLRLAHLWNDANGVLAERTFVSEGWRVVGPCVFEGDRRVEIDETRARELEAVVTRNSREPADGRYRYWAVLDPVLQRVLRTWGGEDGTRYAQWSMGPRWHRVHVLDVVRDGTAQPVAVEVAEELRRSFPAIADSVGAAPAGCHQPS
;
A
#
# COMPACT_ATOMS: atom_id res chain seq x y z
N MET A 1 9.92 27.60 -13.93
CA MET A 1 9.58 26.16 -13.82
C MET A 1 8.15 26.06 -13.31
N THR A 2 7.28 25.35 -14.02
CA THR A 2 5.87 25.16 -13.62
C THR A 2 5.78 24.11 -12.52
N HIS A 3 5.24 24.49 -11.36
CA HIS A 3 4.95 23.55 -10.29
C HIS A 3 3.73 22.71 -10.66
N ARG A 4 3.78 21.40 -10.41
CA ARG A 4 2.60 20.52 -10.48
C ARG A 4 1.93 20.49 -9.11
N HIS A 5 0.63 20.69 -9.06
CA HIS A 5 -0.13 20.73 -7.82
C HIS A 5 -1.03 19.50 -7.72
N PHE A 6 -1.24 19.03 -6.51
CA PHE A 6 -2.04 17.84 -6.22
C PHE A 6 -2.97 18.11 -5.05
N ALA A 7 -4.20 17.63 -5.16
CA ALA A 7 -5.18 17.61 -4.10
C ALA A 7 -5.25 16.19 -3.51
N VAL A 8 -4.81 16.03 -2.27
CA VAL A 8 -4.84 14.75 -1.56
C VAL A 8 -6.16 14.65 -0.83
N VAL A 9 -6.98 13.65 -1.15
CA VAL A 9 -8.22 13.40 -0.39
C VAL A 9 -7.90 12.54 0.84
N ASN A 10 -8.54 12.83 1.98
CA ASN A 10 -8.33 12.02 3.19
C ASN A 10 -9.00 10.65 3.00
N HIS A 11 -8.23 9.57 2.96
CA HIS A 11 -8.79 8.22 2.94
C HIS A 11 -9.61 7.87 4.20
N PHE A 12 -9.46 8.62 5.30
CA PHE A 12 -10.33 8.50 6.47
C PHE A 12 -11.74 9.03 6.25
N HIS A 13 -11.90 9.98 5.34
CA HIS A 13 -13.16 10.64 5.06
C HIS A 13 -13.38 10.70 3.54
N PRO A 14 -13.53 9.55 2.86
CA PRO A 14 -13.64 9.49 1.40
C PRO A 14 -14.88 10.23 0.88
N HIS A 15 -15.86 10.48 1.75
CA HIS A 15 -17.07 11.23 1.44
C HIS A 15 -16.90 12.75 1.54
N VAL A 16 -15.80 13.24 2.11
CA VAL A 16 -15.53 14.67 2.19
C VAL A 16 -14.79 15.09 0.94
N ARG A 17 -15.43 15.98 0.18
CA ARG A 17 -14.93 16.46 -1.12
C ARG A 17 -13.78 17.46 -1.00
N ASP A 18 -13.62 18.09 0.16
CA ASP A 18 -12.51 19.01 0.40
C ASP A 18 -11.21 18.24 0.58
N PRO A 19 -10.12 18.63 -0.12
CA PRO A 19 -8.84 17.97 0.03
C PRO A 19 -8.34 18.04 1.46
N PHE A 20 -7.62 17.01 1.87
CA PHE A 20 -6.92 16.94 3.15
C PHE A 20 -5.59 17.68 3.15
N LEU A 21 -4.90 17.64 2.02
CA LEU A 21 -3.67 18.37 1.77
C LEU A 21 -3.68 18.92 0.35
N LEU A 22 -3.07 20.09 0.18
CA LEU A 22 -2.63 20.57 -1.12
C LEU A 22 -1.12 20.42 -1.18
N LEU A 23 -0.64 19.74 -2.21
CA LEU A 23 0.78 19.51 -2.45
C LEU A 23 1.21 20.24 -3.71
N ARG A 24 2.47 20.67 -3.75
CA ARG A 24 3.14 21.04 -5.00
C ARG A 24 4.46 20.33 -5.13
N GLN A 25 4.75 19.85 -6.33
CA GLN A 25 6.03 19.24 -6.66
C GLN A 25 7.04 20.32 -7.08
N ARG A 26 8.21 20.29 -6.45
CA ARG A 26 9.35 21.16 -6.76
C ARG A 26 10.60 20.31 -6.93
N GLY A 27 11.02 20.11 -8.18
CA GLY A 27 12.10 19.18 -8.50
C GLY A 27 11.75 17.75 -8.10
N LYS A 28 12.56 17.13 -7.23
CA LYS A 28 12.33 15.77 -6.71
C LYS A 28 11.55 15.73 -5.39
N GLY A 29 11.21 16.88 -4.81
CA GLY A 29 10.53 16.98 -3.52
C GLY A 29 9.10 17.49 -3.64
N PHE A 30 8.36 17.37 -2.53
CA PHE A 30 7.03 17.92 -2.37
C PHE A 30 7.00 18.96 -1.25
N GLU A 31 6.21 20.00 -1.45
CA GLU A 31 5.87 21.01 -0.45
C GLU A 31 4.35 20.93 -0.20
N ARG A 32 3.91 21.18 1.04
CA ARG A 32 2.50 21.20 1.44
C ARG A 32 2.04 22.62 1.74
N PHE A 33 0.79 22.91 1.42
CA PHE A 33 0.17 24.20 1.74
C PHE A 33 -0.32 24.23 3.19
N THR A 34 -0.01 25.29 3.92
CA THR A 34 -0.27 25.43 5.37
C THR A 34 -1.38 26.42 5.69
N GLU A 35 -1.75 26.52 6.97
CA GLU A 35 -2.82 27.41 7.45
C GLU A 35 -2.42 28.88 7.25
N ASP A 36 -1.12 29.16 7.32
CA ASP A 36 -0.51 30.47 7.07
C ASP A 36 -0.44 30.85 5.57
N ARG A 37 -1.05 30.03 4.69
CA ARG A 37 -1.01 30.19 3.23
C ARG A 37 0.39 30.15 2.64
N ASP A 38 1.27 29.38 3.26
CA ASP A 38 2.64 29.17 2.80
C ASP A 38 2.89 27.71 2.40
N TRP A 39 4.01 27.49 1.72
CA TRP A 39 4.45 26.19 1.25
C TRP A 39 5.66 25.71 2.04
N VAL A 40 5.49 24.64 2.81
CA VAL A 40 6.56 24.06 3.62
C VAL A 40 6.98 22.68 3.11
N PRO A 41 8.24 22.25 3.30
CA PRO A 41 8.68 20.91 2.92
C PRO A 41 7.79 19.82 3.53
N ALA A 42 7.37 18.85 2.72
CA ALA A 42 6.41 17.83 3.12
C ALA A 42 7.02 16.42 3.31
N GLY A 43 8.35 16.32 3.32
CA GLY A 43 9.07 15.05 3.48
C GLY A 43 9.00 14.16 2.23
N ARG A 44 9.28 12.85 2.40
CA ARG A 44 9.06 11.86 1.33
C ARG A 44 7.57 11.61 1.19
N GLN A 45 6.94 12.33 0.27
CA GLN A 45 5.57 12.05 -0.10
C GLN A 45 5.55 11.07 -1.25
N TRP A 46 4.84 9.98 -1.03
CA TRP A 46 4.41 9.10 -2.10
C TRP A 46 3.25 9.81 -2.81
N ALA A 47 3.26 9.80 -4.14
CA ALA A 47 2.34 10.55 -4.99
C ALA A 47 0.89 10.12 -4.73
N LEU A 48 0.28 10.71 -3.70
CA LEU A 48 -1.11 10.57 -3.35
C LEU A 48 -1.75 11.91 -3.67
N GLY A 49 -2.73 11.90 -4.54
CA GLY A 49 -3.52 13.08 -4.86
C GLY A 49 -3.75 13.27 -6.35
N GLU A 50 -4.90 13.84 -6.65
CA GLU A 50 -5.32 14.15 -8.01
C GLU A 50 -4.62 15.43 -8.48
N PRO A 51 -4.05 15.47 -9.70
CA PRO A 51 -3.53 16.69 -10.27
C PRO A 51 -4.60 17.79 -10.30
N VAL A 52 -4.26 18.99 -9.84
CA VAL A 52 -5.16 20.15 -9.85
C VAL A 52 -4.49 21.35 -10.51
N GLU A 53 -5.26 22.07 -11.34
CA GLU A 53 -4.77 23.22 -12.09
C GLU A 53 -5.86 24.27 -12.34
N GLY A 54 -5.46 25.40 -12.93
CA GLY A 54 -6.37 26.46 -13.38
C GLY A 54 -7.28 27.00 -12.27
N THR A 55 -8.57 27.16 -12.60
CA THR A 55 -9.59 27.73 -11.71
C THR A 55 -9.78 26.93 -10.42
N LEU A 56 -9.69 25.59 -10.50
CA LEU A 56 -9.82 24.72 -9.33
C LEU A 56 -8.67 24.93 -8.35
N LEU A 57 -7.43 24.99 -8.86
CA LEU A 57 -6.27 25.29 -8.02
C LEU A 57 -6.40 26.68 -7.37
N ASN A 58 -6.78 27.70 -8.14
CA ASN A 58 -6.97 29.06 -7.60
C ASN A 58 -8.04 29.11 -6.52
N HIS A 59 -9.15 28.40 -6.70
CA HIS A 59 -10.17 28.26 -5.68
C HIS A 59 -9.59 27.61 -4.43
N LEU A 60 -8.93 26.45 -4.57
CA LEU A 60 -8.32 25.75 -3.44
C LEU A 60 -7.31 26.63 -2.69
N LEU A 61 -6.40 27.33 -3.36
CA LEU A 61 -5.41 28.20 -2.68
C LEU A 61 -6.02 29.41 -1.94
N THR A 62 -7.27 29.78 -2.25
CA THR A 62 -7.94 30.95 -1.65
C THR A 62 -8.96 30.58 -0.58
N SER A 63 -9.69 29.48 -0.78
CA SER A 63 -10.80 29.06 0.08
C SER A 63 -10.47 27.88 0.99
N TRP A 64 -9.50 27.04 0.61
CA TRP A 64 -9.17 25.86 1.39
C TRP A 64 -8.48 26.25 2.69
N THR A 65 -8.99 25.69 3.79
CA THR A 65 -8.36 25.79 5.11
C THR A 65 -7.86 24.40 5.48
N PRO A 66 -6.57 24.24 5.80
CA PRO A 66 -6.07 22.96 6.28
C PRO A 66 -6.87 22.51 7.50
N ARG A 67 -7.11 21.22 7.59
CA ARG A 67 -7.70 20.67 8.80
C ARG A 67 -6.65 20.78 9.92
N PRO A 68 -7.08 21.04 11.17
CA PRO A 68 -6.18 20.99 12.30
C PRO A 68 -5.45 19.66 12.27
N VAL A 69 -4.12 19.70 12.36
CA VAL A 69 -3.30 18.49 12.41
C VAL A 69 -3.75 17.68 13.62
N ARG A 70 -4.49 16.60 13.36
CA ARG A 70 -4.83 15.59 14.36
C ARG A 70 -4.20 14.30 13.90
N THR A 71 -3.36 13.75 14.76
CA THR A 71 -2.89 12.39 14.61
C THR A 71 -4.09 11.48 14.83
N GLU A 72 -4.71 11.08 13.74
CA GLU A 72 -5.81 10.13 13.73
C GLU A 72 -5.21 8.75 13.51
N HIS A 73 -5.64 7.78 14.32
CA HIS A 73 -5.24 6.38 14.22
C HIS A 73 -6.49 5.57 13.93
N ARG A 74 -6.47 4.75 12.88
CA ARG A 74 -7.55 3.78 12.61
C ARG A 74 -6.99 2.44 12.26
N PHE A 75 -7.66 1.40 12.74
CA PHE A 75 -7.29 0.03 12.51
C PHE A 75 -8.37 -0.65 11.68
N PHE A 76 -7.95 -1.51 10.77
CA PHE A 76 -8.84 -2.27 9.92
C PHE A 76 -8.43 -3.73 9.92
N ALA A 77 -9.42 -4.62 9.93
CA ALA A 77 -9.23 -6.01 9.57
C ALA A 77 -9.71 -6.22 8.13
N PHE A 78 -8.85 -6.81 7.31
CA PHE A 78 -9.24 -7.34 6.00
C PHE A 78 -9.68 -8.77 6.18
N LEU A 79 -10.88 -9.06 5.72
CA LEU A 79 -11.55 -10.34 5.93
C LEU A 79 -11.61 -11.11 4.62
N ASP A 80 -11.49 -12.43 4.71
CA ASP A 80 -11.84 -13.27 3.56
C ASP A 80 -13.36 -13.41 3.38
N GLU A 81 -13.76 -14.21 2.41
CA GLU A 81 -15.16 -14.50 2.10
C GLU A 81 -15.93 -15.10 3.30
N ASN A 82 -15.22 -15.80 4.19
CA ASN A 82 -15.76 -16.42 5.40
C ASN A 82 -15.76 -15.48 6.61
N GLY A 83 -15.24 -14.25 6.47
CA GLY A 83 -15.14 -13.29 7.56
C GLY A 83 -13.91 -13.48 8.47
N GLU A 84 -12.96 -14.34 8.08
CA GLU A 84 -11.75 -14.57 8.84
C GLU A 84 -10.68 -13.51 8.52
N PRO A 85 -9.94 -13.01 9.53
CA PRO A 85 -8.94 -11.97 9.33
C PRO A 85 -7.73 -12.51 8.54
N LEU A 86 -7.45 -11.89 7.40
CA LEU A 86 -6.28 -12.17 6.56
C LEU A 86 -5.09 -11.28 6.90
N ARG A 87 -5.36 -10.00 7.17
CA ARG A 87 -4.36 -9.00 7.59
C ARG A 87 -5.01 -7.89 8.40
N LEU A 88 -4.16 -7.13 9.08
CA LEU A 88 -4.54 -5.89 9.73
C LEU A 88 -3.87 -4.71 9.02
N ALA A 89 -4.57 -3.59 8.93
CA ALA A 89 -3.97 -2.31 8.54
C ALA A 89 -4.12 -1.31 9.67
N HIS A 90 -3.07 -0.53 9.88
CA HIS A 90 -3.08 0.62 10.76
C HIS A 90 -2.72 1.82 9.91
N LEU A 91 -3.69 2.71 9.82
CA LEU A 91 -3.58 3.99 9.15
C LEU A 91 -3.40 5.06 10.20
N TRP A 92 -2.47 5.97 9.94
CA TRP A 92 -2.40 7.18 10.72
C TRP A 92 -2.07 8.38 9.86
N ASN A 93 -2.61 9.53 10.26
CA ASN A 93 -2.08 10.81 9.81
C ASN A 93 -0.93 11.19 10.72
N ASP A 94 0.24 11.52 10.15
CA ASP A 94 1.31 12.13 10.93
C ASP A 94 1.01 13.62 11.23
N ALA A 95 1.93 14.27 11.95
CA ALA A 95 1.83 15.69 12.29
C ALA A 95 1.85 16.64 11.07
N ASN A 96 2.00 16.12 9.85
CA ASN A 96 1.98 16.87 8.61
C ASN A 96 0.73 16.58 7.77
N GLY A 97 -0.23 15.80 8.30
CA GLY A 97 -1.39 15.32 7.55
C GLY A 97 -1.01 14.28 6.49
N VAL A 98 0.14 13.62 6.64
CA VAL A 98 0.55 12.56 5.71
C VAL A 98 -0.02 11.25 6.20
N LEU A 99 -0.82 10.61 5.34
CA LEU A 99 -1.30 9.27 5.56
C LEU A 99 -0.12 8.31 5.46
N ALA A 100 0.17 7.63 6.55
CA ALA A 100 1.09 6.52 6.58
C ALA A 100 0.31 5.23 6.91
N GLU A 101 0.72 4.16 6.24
CA GLU A 101 0.13 2.83 6.41
C GLU A 101 1.18 1.86 6.91
N ARG A 102 0.78 1.01 7.84
CA ARG A 102 1.49 -0.21 8.15
C ARG A 102 0.52 -1.36 8.17
N THR A 103 0.92 -2.49 7.60
CA THR A 103 0.13 -3.71 7.59
C THR A 103 0.76 -4.75 8.50
N PHE A 104 -0.08 -5.55 9.15
CA PHE A 104 0.32 -6.75 9.87
C PHE A 104 -0.14 -7.98 9.08
N VAL A 105 0.82 -8.77 8.60
CA VAL A 105 0.54 -9.97 7.79
C VAL A 105 0.95 -11.26 8.52
N SER A 106 1.67 -11.17 9.66
CA SER A 106 1.97 -12.31 10.57
C SER A 106 3.00 -12.05 11.68
N GLU A 107 4.04 -11.29 11.39
CA GLU A 107 5.30 -11.29 12.17
C GLU A 107 5.63 -9.90 12.72
N GLY A 108 4.75 -8.94 12.46
CA GLY A 108 4.92 -7.57 12.86
C GLY A 108 4.28 -6.59 11.89
N TRP A 109 4.11 -5.37 12.39
CA TRP A 109 3.66 -4.25 11.59
C TRP A 109 4.79 -3.78 10.68
N ARG A 110 4.52 -3.73 9.38
CA ARG A 110 5.46 -3.24 8.36
C ARG A 110 4.84 -2.06 7.64
N VAL A 111 5.60 -0.98 7.50
CA VAL A 111 5.17 0.14 6.65
C VAL A 111 5.09 -0.38 5.21
N VAL A 112 3.92 -0.25 4.60
CA VAL A 112 3.70 -0.59 3.19
C VAL A 112 3.46 0.70 2.44
N GLY A 113 3.94 0.77 1.19
CA GLY A 113 3.61 1.88 0.29
C GLY A 113 2.09 2.05 0.19
N PRO A 114 1.59 3.22 -0.20
CA PRO A 114 0.23 3.67 0.10
C PRO A 114 -0.86 3.08 -0.81
N CYS A 115 -0.56 1.98 -1.49
CA CYS A 115 -1.40 1.40 -2.55
C CYS A 115 -2.07 0.10 -2.09
N VAL A 116 -2.52 0.00 -0.82
CA VAL A 116 -3.08 -1.25 -0.25
C VAL A 116 -4.56 -1.14 0.17
N PHE A 117 -5.29 -0.19 -0.40
CA PHE A 117 -6.75 -0.09 -0.21
C PHE A 117 -7.59 -0.78 -1.28
N GLU A 118 -6.96 -1.43 -2.25
CA GLU A 118 -7.63 -2.27 -3.22
C GLU A 118 -7.83 -3.67 -2.61
N GLY A 119 -9.06 -4.18 -2.65
CA GLY A 119 -9.45 -5.48 -2.10
C GLY A 119 -10.71 -5.41 -1.21
N ASP A 120 -11.73 -6.19 -1.60
CA ASP A 120 -13.05 -6.19 -1.00
C ASP A 120 -13.11 -6.80 0.41
N ARG A 121 -14.01 -6.25 1.25
CA ARG A 121 -14.35 -6.59 2.65
C ARG A 121 -13.28 -6.27 3.70
N ARG A 122 -13.30 -5.01 4.13
CA ARG A 122 -12.64 -4.55 5.37
C ARG A 122 -13.67 -4.12 6.42
N VAL A 123 -13.31 -4.27 7.68
CA VAL A 123 -14.05 -3.70 8.81
C VAL A 123 -13.11 -2.85 9.64
N GLU A 124 -13.60 -1.68 10.05
CA GLU A 124 -12.89 -0.88 11.05
C GLU A 124 -12.99 -1.57 12.42
N ILE A 125 -11.86 -1.58 13.13
CA ILE A 125 -11.72 -2.15 14.46
C ILE A 125 -10.98 -1.15 15.36
N ASP A 126 -11.12 -1.30 16.67
CA ASP A 126 -10.29 -0.54 17.60
C ASP A 126 -8.87 -1.16 17.75
N GLU A 127 -7.98 -0.43 18.40
CA GLU A 127 -6.60 -0.88 18.64
C GLU A 127 -6.55 -2.17 19.46
N THR A 128 -7.38 -2.29 20.50
CA THR A 128 -7.42 -3.49 21.37
C THR A 128 -7.74 -4.72 20.54
N ARG A 129 -8.77 -4.64 19.70
CA ARG A 129 -9.17 -5.69 18.79
C ARG A 129 -8.09 -5.99 17.76
N ALA A 130 -7.39 -4.98 17.25
CA ALA A 130 -6.24 -5.20 16.37
C ALA A 130 -5.17 -6.05 17.08
N ARG A 131 -4.84 -5.76 18.34
CA ARG A 131 -3.87 -6.55 19.12
C ARG A 131 -4.31 -8.00 19.35
N GLU A 132 -5.58 -8.22 19.66
CA GLU A 132 -6.14 -9.57 19.81
C GLU A 132 -6.02 -10.38 18.50
N LEU A 133 -6.26 -9.72 17.37
CA LEU A 133 -6.23 -10.35 16.06
C LEU A 133 -4.80 -10.59 15.53
N GLU A 134 -3.76 -9.95 16.07
CA GLU A 134 -2.37 -10.20 15.66
C GLU A 134 -2.04 -11.70 15.76
N ALA A 135 -2.36 -12.35 16.88
CA ALA A 135 -2.11 -13.79 17.07
C ALA A 135 -2.93 -14.68 16.13
N VAL A 136 -4.15 -14.27 15.79
CA VAL A 136 -5.01 -14.99 14.84
C VAL A 136 -4.41 -14.92 13.45
N VAL A 137 -4.05 -13.72 12.98
CA VAL A 137 -3.40 -13.51 11.68
C VAL A 137 -2.07 -14.26 11.61
N THR A 138 -1.24 -14.24 12.66
CA THR A 138 0.01 -15.02 12.74
C THR A 138 -0.23 -16.52 12.58
N ARG A 139 -1.22 -17.07 13.31
CA ARG A 139 -1.54 -18.50 13.26
C ARG A 139 -2.09 -18.90 11.89
N ASN A 140 -3.01 -18.11 11.36
CA ASN A 140 -3.71 -18.37 10.10
C ASN A 140 -2.73 -18.36 8.92
N SER A 141 -1.80 -17.39 8.90
CA SER A 141 -0.81 -17.22 7.84
C SER A 141 0.48 -18.02 8.03
N ARG A 142 0.51 -19.04 8.91
CA ARG A 142 1.73 -19.82 9.16
C ARG A 142 2.17 -20.54 7.88
N GLU A 143 3.46 -20.51 7.60
CA GLU A 143 4.04 -21.27 6.49
C GLU A 143 3.81 -22.78 6.67
N PRO A 144 3.57 -23.54 5.57
CA PRO A 144 3.45 -24.99 5.63
C PRO A 144 4.72 -25.62 6.21
N ALA A 145 4.57 -26.49 7.21
CA ALA A 145 5.70 -27.13 7.89
C ALA A 145 6.51 -28.06 6.96
N ASP A 146 5.89 -28.55 5.89
CA ASP A 146 6.51 -29.39 4.87
C ASP A 146 7.22 -28.57 3.77
N GLY A 147 7.14 -27.24 3.83
CA GLY A 147 7.74 -26.32 2.85
C GLY A 147 7.11 -26.40 1.46
N ARG A 148 5.91 -26.98 1.32
CA ARG A 148 5.25 -27.12 0.02
C ARG A 148 4.43 -25.87 -0.31
N TYR A 149 4.75 -25.25 -1.45
CA TYR A 149 4.08 -24.07 -1.96
C TYR A 149 3.62 -24.29 -3.40
N ARG A 150 2.61 -23.52 -3.82
CA ARG A 150 2.33 -23.29 -5.24
C ARG A 150 3.12 -22.08 -5.70
N TYR A 151 3.63 -22.11 -6.93
CA TYR A 151 4.46 -21.04 -7.47
C TYR A 151 3.83 -20.42 -8.70
N TRP A 152 4.00 -19.11 -8.82
CA TRP A 152 3.41 -18.32 -9.90
C TRP A 152 4.43 -17.30 -10.41
N ALA A 153 4.50 -17.14 -11.72
CA ALA A 153 5.19 -16.03 -12.36
C ALA A 153 4.17 -14.91 -12.61
N VAL A 154 4.39 -13.74 -12.01
CA VAL A 154 3.56 -12.55 -12.24
C VAL A 154 4.01 -11.91 -13.54
N LEU A 155 3.11 -11.83 -14.51
CA LEU A 155 3.37 -11.26 -15.84
C LEU A 155 3.07 -9.77 -15.84
N ASP A 156 3.72 -9.04 -14.94
CA ASP A 156 3.66 -7.58 -14.90
C ASP A 156 4.94 -7.03 -15.58
N PRO A 157 4.81 -6.22 -16.66
CA PRO A 157 5.96 -5.68 -17.38
C PRO A 157 6.81 -4.71 -16.55
N VAL A 158 6.26 -4.17 -15.46
CA VAL A 158 6.94 -3.30 -14.49
C VAL A 158 7.45 -4.09 -13.29
N LEU A 159 6.74 -5.16 -12.90
CA LEU A 159 7.03 -5.98 -11.72
C LEU A 159 7.21 -7.47 -12.08
N GLN A 160 8.30 -7.82 -12.77
CA GLN A 160 8.64 -9.22 -12.97
C GLN A 160 9.00 -9.87 -11.62
N ARG A 161 8.06 -10.65 -11.07
CA ARG A 161 8.13 -11.23 -9.73
C ARG A 161 7.67 -12.68 -9.72
N VAL A 162 8.22 -13.44 -8.79
CA VAL A 162 7.74 -14.79 -8.45
C VAL A 162 6.92 -14.70 -7.18
N LEU A 163 5.75 -15.34 -7.19
CA LEU A 163 4.89 -15.51 -6.04
C LEU A 163 4.93 -16.98 -5.59
N ARG A 164 4.97 -17.21 -4.29
CA ARG A 164 4.63 -18.51 -3.70
C ARG A 164 3.39 -18.38 -2.82
N THR A 165 2.49 -19.35 -2.90
CA THR A 165 1.20 -19.33 -2.17
C THR A 165 0.92 -20.62 -1.41
N TRP A 166 0.08 -20.51 -0.39
CA TRP A 166 -0.40 -21.62 0.43
C TRP A 166 -1.73 -21.30 1.12
N GLY A 167 -2.37 -22.31 1.72
CA GLY A 167 -3.60 -22.17 2.51
C GLY A 167 -4.86 -21.91 1.67
N GLY A 168 -6.04 -22.09 2.28
CA GLY A 168 -7.32 -22.08 1.54
C GLY A 168 -7.55 -23.37 0.74
N GLU A 169 -8.76 -23.54 0.21
CA GLU A 169 -9.14 -24.75 -0.54
C GLU A 169 -8.33 -24.90 -1.84
N ASP A 170 -8.03 -23.78 -2.49
CA ASP A 170 -7.26 -23.69 -3.73
C ASP A 170 -5.76 -23.44 -3.51
N GLY A 171 -5.29 -23.37 -2.26
CA GLY A 171 -3.89 -23.11 -1.93
C GLY A 171 -3.41 -21.68 -2.24
N THR A 172 -4.32 -20.72 -2.43
CA THR A 172 -3.97 -19.32 -2.75
C THR A 172 -4.26 -18.34 -1.60
N ARG A 173 -4.67 -18.77 -0.41
CA ARG A 173 -5.10 -17.85 0.67
C ARG A 173 -4.00 -16.98 1.27
N TYR A 174 -2.75 -17.40 1.18
CA TYR A 174 -1.59 -16.65 1.66
C TYR A 174 -0.50 -16.63 0.61
N ALA A 175 0.30 -15.57 0.63
CA ALA A 175 1.22 -15.25 -0.46
C ALA A 175 2.51 -14.62 0.03
N GLN A 176 3.60 -14.91 -0.68
CA GLN A 176 4.88 -14.23 -0.57
C GLN A 176 5.48 -13.91 -1.94
N TRP A 177 5.90 -12.67 -2.15
CA TRP A 177 6.68 -12.27 -3.32
C TRP A 177 8.18 -12.45 -3.09
N SER A 178 8.89 -12.82 -4.15
CA SER A 178 10.31 -12.54 -4.22
C SER A 178 10.54 -11.05 -4.47
N MET A 179 11.32 -10.42 -3.60
CA MET A 179 12.02 -9.16 -3.90
C MET A 179 13.52 -9.43 -3.85
N GLY A 180 14.01 -10.21 -4.81
CA GLY A 180 15.38 -10.71 -4.85
C GLY A 180 15.56 -12.03 -4.06
N PRO A 181 16.65 -12.21 -3.28
CA PRO A 181 16.96 -13.49 -2.64
C PRO A 181 16.01 -13.83 -1.47
N ARG A 182 15.17 -12.88 -1.03
CA ARG A 182 14.27 -13.03 0.12
C ARG A 182 12.81 -13.12 -0.32
N TRP A 183 12.04 -13.84 0.47
CA TRP A 183 10.59 -13.92 0.38
C TRP A 183 9.96 -12.88 1.32
N HIS A 184 8.98 -12.15 0.81
CA HIS A 184 8.27 -11.11 1.53
C HIS A 184 6.78 -11.41 1.52
N ARG A 185 6.14 -11.41 2.69
CA ARG A 185 4.69 -11.65 2.79
C ARG A 185 3.91 -10.52 2.15
N VAL A 186 2.90 -10.88 1.36
CA VAL A 186 2.08 -9.94 0.60
C VAL A 186 0.62 -10.35 0.63
N HIS A 187 -0.26 -9.37 0.41
CA HIS A 187 -1.72 -9.55 0.42
C HIS A 187 -2.33 -9.47 -0.99
N VAL A 188 -1.53 -9.31 -2.04
CA VAL A 188 -2.07 -9.19 -3.40
C VAL A 188 -2.29 -10.59 -3.97
N LEU A 189 -3.43 -11.19 -3.61
CA LEU A 189 -3.90 -12.47 -4.16
C LEU A 189 -4.70 -12.30 -5.43
N ASP A 190 -5.23 -11.10 -5.65
CA ASP A 190 -6.01 -10.75 -6.82
C ASP A 190 -5.19 -10.97 -8.10
N VAL A 191 -3.86 -10.81 -8.09
CA VAL A 191 -3.02 -11.15 -9.26
C VAL A 191 -3.10 -12.63 -9.70
N VAL A 192 -3.29 -13.56 -8.76
CA VAL A 192 -3.48 -14.98 -9.10
C VAL A 192 -4.92 -15.24 -9.55
N ARG A 193 -5.89 -14.60 -8.89
CA ARG A 193 -7.32 -14.80 -9.14
C ARG A 193 -7.80 -14.14 -10.44
N ASP A 194 -7.20 -13.01 -10.79
CA ASP A 194 -7.47 -12.23 -12.00
C ASP A 194 -6.71 -12.76 -13.23
N GLY A 195 -5.97 -13.86 -13.07
CA GLY A 195 -5.26 -14.53 -14.17
C GLY A 195 -4.03 -13.78 -14.68
N THR A 196 -3.54 -12.78 -13.95
CA THR A 196 -2.32 -12.02 -14.31
C THR A 196 -1.03 -12.71 -13.87
N ALA A 197 -1.14 -13.85 -13.18
CA ALA A 197 -0.05 -14.73 -12.82
C ALA A 197 -0.21 -16.13 -13.44
N GLN A 198 0.88 -16.71 -13.93
CA GLN A 198 0.90 -18.06 -14.50
C GLN A 198 1.52 -19.07 -13.53
N PRO A 199 0.93 -20.26 -13.35
CA PRO A 199 1.52 -21.30 -12.51
C PRO A 199 2.82 -21.80 -13.13
N VAL A 200 3.84 -21.98 -12.28
CA VAL A 200 5.17 -22.47 -12.70
C VAL A 200 5.66 -23.56 -11.76
N ALA A 201 6.55 -24.42 -12.25
CA ALA A 201 7.25 -25.40 -11.43
C ALA A 201 8.23 -24.71 -10.46
N VAL A 202 8.57 -25.38 -9.34
CA VAL A 202 9.45 -24.82 -8.32
C VAL A 202 10.85 -24.52 -8.87
N GLU A 203 11.34 -25.34 -9.79
CA GLU A 203 12.63 -25.16 -10.44
C GLU A 203 12.66 -23.87 -11.27
N VAL A 204 11.60 -23.62 -12.04
CA VAL A 204 11.42 -22.40 -12.84
C VAL A 204 11.28 -21.17 -11.94
N ALA A 205 10.50 -21.29 -10.86
CA ALA A 205 10.32 -20.23 -9.88
C ALA A 205 11.65 -19.83 -9.21
N GLU A 206 12.46 -20.81 -8.83
CA GLU A 206 13.78 -20.58 -8.23
C GLU A 206 14.80 -20.02 -9.23
N GLU A 207 14.76 -20.47 -10.48
CA GLU A 207 15.58 -19.90 -11.55
C GLU A 207 15.23 -18.43 -11.80
N LEU A 208 13.95 -18.11 -12.00
CA LEU A 208 13.47 -16.75 -12.15
C LEU A 208 13.93 -15.89 -10.97
N ARG A 209 13.72 -16.35 -9.73
CA ARG A 209 14.12 -15.66 -8.50
C ARG A 209 15.61 -15.33 -8.45
N ARG A 210 16.49 -16.24 -8.91
CA ARG A 210 17.95 -16.04 -8.93
C ARG A 210 18.40 -15.15 -10.09
N SER A 211 17.70 -15.21 -11.21
CA SER A 211 18.02 -14.45 -12.42
C SER A 211 17.65 -12.99 -12.32
N PHE A 212 16.78 -12.60 -11.37
CA PHE A 212 16.52 -11.20 -11.09
C PHE A 212 17.70 -10.57 -10.33
N PRO A 213 18.38 -9.55 -10.91
CA PRO A 213 19.34 -8.79 -10.15
C PRO A 213 18.65 -8.18 -8.93
N ALA A 214 19.38 -8.02 -7.83
CA ALA A 214 18.91 -7.29 -6.65
C ALA A 214 18.66 -5.81 -7.03
N ILE A 215 17.53 -5.52 -7.68
CA ILE A 215 17.06 -4.17 -7.96
C ILE A 215 16.81 -3.42 -6.63
N ALA A 216 16.65 -4.16 -5.52
CA ALA A 216 16.54 -3.61 -4.18
C ALA A 216 17.79 -2.84 -3.71
N ASP A 217 18.99 -3.13 -4.22
CA ASP A 217 20.23 -2.49 -3.74
C ASP A 217 20.79 -1.42 -4.70
N SER A 218 20.37 -1.43 -5.97
CA SER A 218 20.97 -0.58 -7.02
C SER A 218 20.12 0.60 -7.46
N VAL A 219 18.91 0.77 -6.91
CA VAL A 219 18.09 1.92 -7.27
C VAL A 219 17.52 2.59 -6.02
N GLY A 220 18.05 3.79 -5.76
CA GLY A 220 17.24 4.91 -5.26
C GLY A 220 16.16 5.30 -6.28
N ALA A 221 15.44 4.30 -6.80
CA ALA A 221 14.34 4.44 -7.74
C ALA A 221 13.19 5.03 -6.98
N ALA A 222 12.71 6.18 -7.47
CA ALA A 222 11.33 6.54 -7.26
C ALA A 222 10.46 5.31 -7.59
N PRO A 223 9.61 4.81 -6.68
CA PRO A 223 8.62 3.83 -7.07
C PRO A 223 7.78 4.47 -8.19
N ALA A 224 7.58 3.71 -9.27
CA ALA A 224 6.66 4.06 -10.33
C ALA A 224 5.35 4.56 -9.69
N GLY A 225 4.89 5.74 -10.13
CA GLY A 225 3.69 6.35 -9.59
C GLY A 225 2.52 5.37 -9.68
N CYS A 226 1.87 5.10 -8.55
CA CYS A 226 0.56 4.47 -8.56
C CYS A 226 -0.40 5.45 -9.25
N HIS A 227 -0.86 5.11 -10.44
CA HIS A 227 -2.00 5.78 -11.08
C HIS A 227 -3.25 4.97 -10.76
N GLN A 228 -4.25 5.59 -10.13
CA GLN A 228 -5.60 5.02 -10.13
C GLN A 228 -6.19 5.15 -11.55
N PRO A 229 -6.64 4.07 -12.20
CA PRO A 229 -7.58 4.20 -13.30
C PRO A 229 -8.93 4.68 -12.74
N SER A 230 -9.52 5.64 -13.46
CA SER A 230 -10.81 6.29 -13.17
C SER A 230 -12.00 5.35 -13.29
#